data_AF-A0A0Q4TM10-F1
#
_entry.id   AF-A0A0Q4TM10-F1
#
_cell.length_a   1.000
_cell.length_b   1.000
_cell.length_c   1.000
_cell.angle_alpha   90.00
_cell.angle_beta   90.00
_cell.angle_gamma   90.00
#
_symmetry.space_group_name_H-M   'P 1'
#
loop_
_entity.id
_entity.type
_entity.pdbx_description
1 polymer ?
#
loop_
_entity_poly.entity_id
_entity_poly.type
_entity_poly.pdbx_seq_one_letter_code
_entity_poly.pdbx_strand_id
1 'polypeptide(L)'
;MGVLTDQEIEVALRKVLRQYRSTGPALTYLDYAILDVRPGTGSVDLELRQRDGHSGRLVIQLPSSGAPQFWLYATPADADDWVGQLLLWIDEEVFTSGLMVGRARVEHDGESYVQAAPYGWRLDDSGEHERLMEAAGPEGWNSGWG
;
A
#
# COMPACT_ATOMS: atom_id res chain seq x y z
N MET A 1 -11.66 18.13 -13.14
CA MET A 1 -11.36 17.58 -11.80
C MET A 1 -9.97 18.01 -11.44
N GLY A 2 -9.76 18.54 -10.24
CA GLY A 2 -8.43 18.97 -9.79
C GLY A 2 -7.51 17.77 -9.59
N VAL A 3 -6.21 17.97 -9.78
CA VAL A 3 -5.20 16.98 -9.41
C VAL A 3 -5.17 16.93 -7.88
N LEU A 4 -5.34 15.73 -7.29
CA LEU A 4 -5.20 15.53 -5.84
C LEU A 4 -3.80 15.94 -5.40
N THR A 5 -3.71 16.76 -4.36
CA THR A 5 -2.42 17.16 -3.79
C THR A 5 -1.96 16.14 -2.74
N ASP A 6 -0.64 16.03 -2.58
CA ASP A 6 -0.04 15.18 -1.54
C ASP A 6 -0.57 15.54 -0.15
N GLN A 7 -0.80 16.83 0.11
CA GLN A 7 -1.31 17.31 1.38
C GLN A 7 -2.75 16.84 1.66
N GLU A 8 -3.63 16.83 0.65
CA GLU A 8 -5.00 16.34 0.79
C GLU A 8 -5.00 14.84 1.10
N ILE A 9 -4.15 14.07 0.42
CA ILE A 9 -3.99 12.63 0.65
C ILE A 9 -3.41 12.36 2.04
N GLU A 10 -2.39 13.12 2.47
CA GLU A 10 -1.83 13.00 3.81
C GLU A 10 -2.89 13.26 4.88
N VAL A 11 -3.70 14.31 4.73
CA VAL A 11 -4.79 14.62 5.66
C VAL A 11 -5.81 13.48 5.70
N ALA A 12 -6.17 12.91 4.55
CA ALA A 12 -7.07 11.75 4.48
C ALA A 12 -6.47 10.50 5.16
N LEU A 13 -5.20 10.20 4.93
CA LEU A 13 -4.48 9.09 5.59
C LEU A 13 -4.44 9.25 7.11
N ARG A 14 -4.25 10.49 7.60
CA ARG A 14 -4.26 10.76 9.04
C ARG A 14 -5.61 10.48 9.70
N LYS A 15 -6.73 10.55 8.96
CA LYS A 15 -8.05 10.21 9.50
C LYS A 15 -8.17 8.72 9.87
N VAL A 16 -7.42 7.84 9.21
CA VAL A 16 -7.49 6.38 9.39
C VAL A 16 -6.35 5.82 10.24
N LEU A 17 -5.43 6.66 10.70
CA LEU A 17 -4.35 6.27 11.62
C LEU A 17 -4.88 5.58 12.87
N ARG A 18 -4.23 4.48 13.25
CA ARG A 18 -4.50 3.69 14.46
C ARG A 18 -5.91 3.11 14.53
N GLN A 19 -6.64 3.13 13.42
CA GLN A 19 -7.90 2.41 13.29
C GLN A 19 -7.59 1.01 12.79
N TYR A 20 -8.01 0.00 13.55
CA TYR A 20 -7.88 -1.38 13.12
C TYR A 20 -8.85 -1.69 12.00
N ARG A 21 -8.32 -2.27 10.94
CA ARG A 21 -9.09 -2.83 9.83
C ARG A 21 -9.30 -4.31 10.08
N SER A 22 -10.56 -4.75 9.96
CA SER A 22 -10.92 -6.14 10.19
C SER A 22 -10.92 -6.93 8.89
N THR A 23 -10.28 -8.09 8.94
CA THR A 23 -10.27 -9.08 7.84
C THR A 23 -11.34 -10.16 8.02
N GLY A 24 -12.18 -10.02 9.06
CA GLY A 24 -13.27 -10.93 9.41
C GLY A 24 -12.96 -11.83 10.62
N PRO A 25 -14.01 -12.42 11.23
CA PRO A 25 -13.90 -13.09 12.53
C PRO A 25 -12.97 -14.31 12.54
N ALA A 26 -12.85 -15.02 11.42
CA ALA A 26 -11.96 -16.19 11.30
C ALA A 26 -10.48 -15.81 11.09
N LEU A 27 -10.21 -14.55 10.73
CA LEU A 27 -8.89 -14.09 10.29
C LEU A 27 -8.38 -12.91 11.12
N THR A 28 -8.94 -12.69 12.32
CA THR A 28 -8.56 -11.55 13.18
C THR A 28 -7.06 -11.41 13.46
N TYR A 29 -6.26 -12.47 13.33
CA TYR A 29 -4.79 -12.40 13.40
C TYR A 29 -4.19 -11.52 12.29
N LEU A 30 -4.85 -11.42 11.13
CA LEU A 30 -4.49 -10.57 10.01
C LEU A 30 -4.96 -9.12 10.16
N ASP A 31 -5.87 -8.82 11.10
CA ASP A 31 -6.30 -7.43 11.35
C ASP A 31 -5.08 -6.55 11.58
N TYR A 32 -5.05 -5.37 10.95
CA TYR A 32 -3.91 -4.48 11.01
C TYR A 32 -4.34 -3.04 11.24
N ALA A 33 -3.38 -2.20 11.60
CA ALA A 33 -3.54 -0.76 11.64
C ALA A 33 -2.35 -0.07 10.98
N ILE A 34 -2.59 1.13 10.43
CA ILE A 34 -1.53 2.08 10.07
C ILE A 34 -1.11 2.80 11.35
N LEU A 35 0.14 2.66 11.76
CA LEU A 35 0.64 3.24 13.02
C LEU A 35 1.35 4.57 12.84
N ASP A 36 1.97 4.75 11.67
CA ASP A 36 2.79 5.90 11.32
C ASP A 36 2.62 6.23 9.83
N VAL A 37 2.67 7.52 9.52
CA VAL A 37 2.54 8.10 8.17
C VAL A 37 3.62 9.17 8.04
N ARG A 38 4.58 8.94 7.14
CA ARG A 38 5.67 9.87 6.85
C ARG A 38 5.52 10.37 5.41
N PRO A 39 5.12 11.64 5.21
CA PRO A 39 5.04 12.20 3.87
C PRO A 39 6.45 12.36 3.28
N GLY A 40 6.60 11.99 2.01
CA GLY A 40 7.77 12.24 1.18
C GLY A 40 7.38 13.09 -0.04
N THR A 41 8.37 13.48 -0.85
CA THR A 41 8.07 14.16 -2.12
C THR A 41 7.50 13.13 -3.11
N GLY A 42 6.22 13.27 -3.48
CA GLY A 42 5.57 12.35 -4.41
C GLY A 42 5.30 10.95 -3.84
N SER A 43 5.48 10.74 -2.55
CA SER A 43 5.28 9.43 -1.90
C SER A 43 4.83 9.58 -0.45
N VAL A 44 4.33 8.50 0.11
CA VAL A 44 4.05 8.38 1.54
C VAL A 44 4.53 7.03 2.05
N ASP A 45 5.24 7.06 3.18
CA ASP A 45 5.71 5.87 3.87
C ASP A 45 4.76 5.56 5.04
N LEU A 46 4.20 4.35 5.02
CA LEU A 46 3.21 3.85 5.97
C LEU A 46 3.79 2.72 6.82
N GLU A 47 3.73 2.83 8.15
CA GLU A 47 3.98 1.68 9.02
C GLU A 47 2.69 0.89 9.23
N LEU A 48 2.70 -0.38 8.84
CA LEU A 48 1.62 -1.33 9.05
C LEU A 48 1.97 -2.30 10.18
N ARG A 49 1.01 -2.60 11.05
CA ARG A 49 1.16 -3.63 12.08
C ARG A 49 -0.09 -4.48 12.23
N GLN A 50 0.07 -5.79 12.07
CA GLN A 50 -0.94 -6.80 12.35
C GLN A 50 -1.11 -7.04 13.85
N ARG A 51 -2.28 -7.55 14.26
CA ARG A 51 -2.58 -7.90 15.66
C ARG A 51 -1.64 -8.95 16.23
N ASP A 52 -1.18 -9.88 15.40
CA ASP A 52 -0.25 -10.94 15.81
C ASP A 52 1.21 -10.46 15.92
N GLY A 53 1.47 -9.17 15.66
CA GLY A 53 2.76 -8.52 15.85
C GLY A 53 3.60 -8.39 14.58
N HIS A 54 3.21 -8.99 13.47
CA HIS A 54 3.90 -8.76 12.20
C HIS A 54 3.78 -7.29 11.78
N SER A 55 4.89 -6.70 11.34
CA SER A 55 4.92 -5.32 10.88
C SER A 55 5.81 -5.15 9.66
N GLY A 56 5.62 -4.03 8.98
CA GLY A 56 6.43 -3.62 7.85
C GLY A 56 6.06 -2.21 7.44
N ARG A 57 7.01 -1.56 6.79
CA ARG A 57 6.77 -0.26 6.15
C ARG A 57 6.46 -0.46 4.68
N LEU A 58 5.64 0.42 4.14
CA LEU A 58 5.21 0.38 2.75
C LEU A 58 5.26 1.79 2.17
N VAL A 59 5.98 1.95 1.06
CA VAL A 59 6.06 3.23 0.35
C VAL A 59 5.04 3.23 -0.76
N ILE A 60 4.13 4.20 -0.72
CA ILE A 60 3.08 4.40 -1.72
C ILE A 60 3.42 5.64 -2.53
N GLN A 61 3.53 5.50 -3.85
CA GLN A 61 3.67 6.64 -4.74
C GLN A 61 2.36 7.43 -4.80
N LEU A 62 2.46 8.75 -4.68
CA LEU A 62 1.35 9.69 -4.74
C LEU A 62 1.12 10.15 -6.18
N PRO A 63 -0.08 10.66 -6.53
CA PRO A 63 -0.37 11.16 -7.88
C PRO A 63 0.63 12.19 -8.41
N SER A 64 1.22 13.02 -7.53
CA SER A 64 2.19 14.05 -7.90
C SER A 64 3.53 13.50 -8.39
N SER A 65 3.88 12.25 -8.08
CA SER A 65 5.08 11.58 -8.61
C SER A 65 5.00 11.35 -10.13
N GLY A 66 3.79 11.36 -10.69
CA GLY A 66 3.53 10.92 -12.06
C GLY A 66 3.65 9.40 -12.25
N ALA A 67 3.95 8.64 -11.19
CA ALA A 67 3.97 7.19 -11.25
C ALA A 67 2.54 6.66 -11.47
N PRO A 68 2.40 5.59 -12.27
CA PRO A 68 1.11 4.94 -12.44
C PRO A 68 0.65 4.29 -11.13
N GLN A 69 -0.65 4.38 -10.85
CA GLN A 69 -1.27 3.84 -9.64
C GLN A 69 -2.20 2.68 -10.03
N PHE A 70 -1.60 1.56 -10.43
CA PHE A 70 -2.33 0.40 -10.98
C PHE A 70 -3.27 -0.29 -9.99
N TRP A 71 -3.12 -0.01 -8.70
CA TRP A 71 -4.02 -0.49 -7.65
C TRP A 71 -5.31 0.34 -7.51
N LEU A 72 -5.44 1.47 -8.22
CA LEU A 72 -6.70 2.23 -8.25
C LEU A 72 -7.77 1.46 -9.05
N TYR A 73 -8.91 1.24 -8.40
CA TYR A 73 -10.09 0.61 -8.99
C TYR A 73 -10.88 1.54 -9.91
N ALA A 74 -10.88 2.83 -9.61
CA ALA A 74 -11.54 3.86 -10.38
C ALA A 74 -10.85 5.21 -10.17
N THR A 75 -11.09 6.15 -11.08
CA THR A 75 -10.63 7.55 -10.89
C THR A 75 -11.24 8.10 -9.59
N PRO A 76 -10.41 8.49 -8.59
CA PRO A 76 -10.92 8.98 -7.33
C PRO A 76 -11.66 10.29 -7.48
N ALA A 77 -12.78 10.45 -6.77
CA ALA A 77 -13.52 11.71 -6.70
C ALA A 77 -12.81 12.77 -5.84
N ASP A 78 -12.15 12.33 -4.77
CA ASP A 78 -11.41 13.13 -3.81
C ASP A 78 -10.31 12.31 -3.10
N ALA A 79 -9.62 12.92 -2.13
CA ALA A 79 -8.55 12.26 -1.37
C ALA A 79 -9.06 11.17 -0.42
N ASP A 80 -10.29 11.27 0.09
CA ASP A 80 -10.87 10.23 0.95
C ASP A 80 -11.22 8.98 0.14
N ASP A 81 -11.72 9.15 -1.09
CA ASP A 81 -11.93 8.06 -2.05
C ASP A 81 -10.59 7.41 -2.47
N TRP A 82 -9.55 8.21 -2.74
CA TRP A 82 -8.20 7.69 -3.03
C TRP A 82 -7.67 6.84 -1.87
N VAL A 83 -7.78 7.33 -0.63
CA VAL A 83 -7.37 6.58 0.57
C VAL A 83 -8.24 5.33 0.76
N GLY A 84 -9.55 5.41 0.49
CA GLY A 84 -10.45 4.26 0.52
C GLY A 84 -9.99 3.14 -0.40
N GLN A 85 -9.63 3.47 -1.65
CA GLN A 85 -9.11 2.50 -2.62
C GLN A 85 -7.73 1.94 -2.20
N LEU A 86 -6.85 2.79 -1.66
CA LEU A 86 -5.56 2.33 -1.12
C LEU A 86 -5.75 1.32 0.00
N LEU A 87 -6.68 1.58 0.93
CA LEU A 87 -6.93 0.69 2.06
C LEU A 87 -7.50 -0.66 1.61
N LEU A 88 -8.33 -0.70 0.56
CA LEU A 88 -8.78 -1.95 -0.04
C LEU A 88 -7.58 -2.76 -0.59
N TRP A 89 -6.69 -2.10 -1.34
CA TRP A 89 -5.48 -2.75 -1.83
C TRP A 89 -4.57 -3.25 -0.69
N ILE A 90 -4.39 -2.49 0.38
CA ILE A 90 -3.62 -2.96 1.55
C ILE A 90 -4.32 -4.13 2.25
N ASP A 91 -5.66 -4.14 2.37
CA ASP A 91 -6.40 -5.27 2.92
C ASP A 91 -6.07 -6.57 2.16
N GLU A 92 -5.92 -6.49 0.85
CA GLU A 92 -5.57 -7.63 -0.01
C GLU A 92 -4.13 -8.08 0.15
N GLU A 93 -3.19 -7.14 0.17
CA GLU A 93 -1.78 -7.43 0.46
C GLU A 93 -1.67 -8.14 1.82
N VAL A 94 -2.38 -7.66 2.83
CA VAL A 94 -2.42 -8.28 4.15
C VAL A 94 -3.08 -9.68 4.11
N PHE A 95 -4.22 -9.82 3.43
CA PHE A 95 -4.93 -11.09 3.28
C PHE A 95 -4.08 -12.16 2.59
N THR A 96 -3.27 -11.75 1.62
CA THR A 96 -2.36 -12.63 0.87
C THR A 96 -1.01 -12.81 1.57
N SER A 97 -0.96 -12.58 2.89
CA SER A 97 0.23 -12.76 3.74
C SER A 97 1.39 -11.80 3.43
N GLY A 98 1.10 -10.63 2.84
CA GLY A 98 2.06 -9.60 2.47
C GLY A 98 2.81 -8.96 3.65
N LEU A 99 2.35 -9.14 4.89
CA LEU A 99 3.09 -8.74 6.09
C LEU A 99 3.82 -9.89 6.80
N MET A 100 3.68 -11.13 6.33
CA MET A 100 4.28 -12.30 6.96
C MET A 100 5.71 -12.59 6.46
N VAL A 101 6.38 -13.58 7.07
CA VAL A 101 7.79 -13.95 6.84
C VAL A 101 8.10 -14.33 5.38
N GLY A 102 7.11 -14.82 4.63
CA GLY A 102 7.30 -15.24 3.24
C GLY A 102 7.39 -14.09 2.22
N ARG A 103 7.12 -12.84 2.62
CA ARG A 103 7.11 -11.71 1.70
C ARG A 103 8.51 -11.12 1.49
N ALA A 104 8.82 -10.77 0.25
CA ALA A 104 10.05 -10.06 -0.10
C ALA A 104 10.12 -8.70 0.61
N ARG A 105 11.29 -8.41 1.19
CA ARG A 105 11.53 -7.23 2.02
C ARG A 105 12.89 -6.62 1.71
N VAL A 106 12.99 -5.31 1.91
CA VAL A 106 14.25 -4.56 1.88
C VAL A 106 14.45 -3.91 3.23
N GLU A 107 15.64 -4.07 3.80
CA GLU A 107 16.03 -3.32 5.00
C GLU A 107 16.66 -1.99 4.57
N HIS A 108 16.14 -0.89 5.09
CA HIS A 108 16.66 0.45 4.86
C HIS A 108 16.61 1.25 6.17
N ASP A 109 17.72 1.86 6.56
CA ASP A 109 17.86 2.63 7.81
C ASP A 109 17.36 1.91 9.09
N GLY A 110 17.48 0.58 9.12
CA GLY A 110 17.03 -0.26 10.23
C GLY A 110 15.52 -0.52 10.28
N GLU A 111 14.79 -0.14 9.23
CA GLU A 111 13.38 -0.42 9.04
C GLU A 111 13.16 -1.46 7.92
N SER A 112 12.19 -2.34 8.14
CA SER A 112 11.85 -3.42 7.21
C SER A 112 10.73 -2.97 6.28
N TYR A 113 11.06 -2.75 5.01
CA TYR A 113 10.12 -2.37 3.97
C TYR A 113 9.60 -3.59 3.24
N VAL A 114 8.29 -3.74 3.21
CA VAL A 114 7.61 -4.76 2.42
C VAL A 114 7.68 -4.34 0.97
N GLN A 115 8.19 -5.22 0.10
CA GLN A 115 8.10 -4.99 -1.33
C GLN A 115 6.65 -5.19 -1.76
N ALA A 116 6.01 -4.11 -2.20
CA ALA A 116 4.67 -4.16 -2.79
C ALA A 116 4.69 -5.05 -4.03
N ALA A 117 3.70 -5.94 -4.13
CA ALA A 117 3.51 -6.74 -5.32
C ALA A 117 2.65 -5.91 -6.27
N PRO A 118 2.84 -6.03 -7.58
CA PRO A 118 2.15 -5.19 -8.54
C PRO A 118 0.65 -5.35 -8.61
N TYR A 119 0.12 -6.42 -8.03
CA TYR A 119 -1.30 -6.61 -7.85
C TYR A 119 -1.60 -7.76 -6.89
N GLY A 120 -2.60 -7.55 -6.03
CA GLY A 120 -3.20 -8.55 -5.15
C GLY A 120 -4.56 -9.11 -5.63
N TRP A 121 -5.11 -8.66 -6.77
CA TRP A 121 -6.50 -8.99 -7.11
C TRP A 121 -6.68 -9.97 -8.25
N ARG A 122 -7.40 -11.05 -7.94
CA ARG A 122 -7.82 -12.13 -8.81
C ARG A 122 -6.65 -12.74 -9.59
N LEU A 123 -6.27 -13.93 -9.15
CA LEU A 123 -5.65 -14.96 -9.98
C LEU A 123 -6.41 -15.27 -11.31
N ASP A 124 -7.44 -14.48 -11.68
CA ASP A 124 -8.25 -14.71 -12.89
C ASP A 124 -7.51 -14.31 -14.17
N ASP A 125 -6.51 -13.41 -14.14
CA ASP A 125 -5.72 -13.04 -15.33
C ASP A 125 -4.22 -12.95 -15.03
N SER A 126 -3.51 -14.06 -15.30
CA SER A 126 -2.05 -14.14 -15.17
C SER A 126 -1.31 -13.24 -16.16
N GLY A 127 -1.89 -12.94 -17.32
CA GLY A 127 -1.24 -12.09 -18.33
C GLY A 127 -1.19 -10.62 -17.91
N GLU A 128 -2.25 -10.14 -17.27
CA GLU A 128 -2.27 -8.79 -16.70
C GLU A 128 -1.30 -8.67 -15.51
N HIS A 129 -1.20 -9.72 -14.69
CA HIS A 129 -0.21 -9.77 -13.60
C HIS A 129 1.23 -9.68 -14.14
N GLU A 130 1.57 -10.45 -15.17
CA GLU A 130 2.90 -10.40 -15.81
C GLU A 130 3.19 -9.03 -16.42
N ARG A 131 2.23 -8.42 -17.13
CA ARG A 131 2.36 -7.07 -17.71
C ARG A 131 2.65 -6.02 -16.63
N LEU A 132 1.97 -6.11 -15.49
CA LEU A 132 2.16 -5.17 -14.37
C LEU A 132 3.49 -5.43 -13.64
N MET A 133 3.92 -6.67 -13.49
CA MET A 133 5.26 -7.03 -13.00
C MET A 133 6.37 -6.47 -13.89
N GLU A 134 6.24 -6.59 -15.21
CA GLU A 134 7.20 -6.01 -16.15
C GLU A 134 7.22 -4.48 -16.07
N ALA A 135 6.04 -3.85 -15.99
CA ALA A 135 5.93 -2.40 -15.85
C ALA A 135 6.49 -1.86 -14.52
N ALA A 136 6.43 -2.65 -13.44
CA ALA A 136 7.00 -2.31 -12.15
C ALA A 136 8.54 -2.35 -12.14
N GLY A 137 9.13 -3.17 -13.01
CA GLY A 137 10.57 -3.43 -13.02
C GLY A 137 11.02 -4.33 -11.86
N PRO A 138 12.33 -4.64 -11.77
CA PRO A 138 12.89 -5.63 -10.85
C PRO A 138 12.78 -5.24 -9.37
N GLU A 139 12.63 -3.94 -9.08
CA GLU A 139 12.48 -3.41 -7.73
C GLU A 139 11.01 -3.31 -7.30
N GLY A 140 10.08 -3.71 -8.18
CA GLY A 140 8.65 -3.48 -8.00
C GLY A 140 8.31 -1.99 -7.98
N TRP A 141 7.16 -1.64 -7.39
CA TRP A 141 6.72 -0.24 -7.26
C TRP A 141 7.49 0.57 -6.21
N ASN A 142 8.62 0.07 -5.73
CA ASN A 142 9.39 0.64 -4.62
C ASN A 142 10.45 1.66 -5.08
N SER A 143 10.37 2.19 -6.30
CA SER A 143 11.39 3.04 -6.94
C SER A 143 11.64 4.41 -6.28
N GLY A 144 11.17 4.62 -5.05
CA GLY A 144 11.41 5.83 -4.25
C GLY A 144 12.77 5.87 -3.54
N TRP A 145 13.56 4.80 -3.59
CA TRP A 145 14.89 4.72 -2.98
C TRP A 145 15.97 5.12 -3.99
N GLY A 146 15.96 6.40 -4.40
CA GLY A 146 17.08 7.01 -5.12
C GLY A 146 18.23 7.36 -4.19
#